data_AF-D5EW47-F1
#
_entry.id   AF-D5EW47-F1
#
_cell.length_a   1.000
_cell.length_b   1.000
_cell.length_c   1.000
_cell.angle_alpha   90.00
_cell.angle_beta   90.00
_cell.angle_gamma   90.00
#
_symmetry.space_group_name_H-M   'P 1'
#
loop_
_entity.id
_entity.type
_entity.pdbx_description
1 polymer ?
#
loop_
_entity_poly.entity_id
_entity_poly.type
_entity_poly.pdbx_seq_one_letter_code
_entity_poly.pdbx_strand_id
1 'polypeptide(L)'
;MVGLRYLILWLLLFMGSTTVFSTRYQKVFGSDWTSAARYVADHHAEWQQEFAPFGVDSRLAEAIVFPELIRYSMWQDEIERAAVNGLYVTKGSQGADFSIGRFQMKPSFAEQVEQAWNRSSLSKQYGFVFNLQPNNQARRSRIRRLSTMQGQCRYLAIFILLQQQRHPQLSRLSHKDQVRFLATAYNRSFTASYSQIRKMQHHRHYHTDVIKTRSTRLYCYADIAVAYYNQI
;
A
#
# COMPACT_ATOMS: atom_id res chain seq x y z
N MET A 1 -10.30 25.29 -44.37
CA MET A 1 -9.13 25.06 -43.49
C MET A 1 -9.34 25.51 -42.03
N VAL A 2 -10.57 25.47 -41.50
CA VAL A 2 -10.86 25.91 -40.13
C VAL A 2 -11.12 24.71 -39.20
N GLY A 3 -11.76 23.64 -39.71
CA GLY A 3 -12.06 22.43 -38.92
C GLY A 3 -10.85 21.60 -38.46
N LEU A 4 -9.73 21.62 -39.20
CA LEU A 4 -8.54 20.83 -38.84
C LEU A 4 -7.78 21.41 -37.63
N ARG A 5 -7.83 22.73 -37.43
CA ARG A 5 -7.18 23.41 -36.28
C ARG A 5 -7.89 23.13 -34.95
N TYR A 6 -9.22 23.01 -34.96
CA TYR A 6 -9.99 22.69 -33.76
C TYR A 6 -9.87 21.21 -33.36
N LEU A 7 -9.66 20.31 -34.33
CA LEU A 7 -9.44 18.89 -34.08
C LEU A 7 -8.09 18.63 -33.37
N ILE A 8 -7.03 19.36 -33.77
CA ILE A 8 -5.70 19.28 -33.14
C ILE A 8 -5.71 19.83 -31.72
N LEU A 9 -6.46 20.91 -31.46
CA LEU A 9 -6.62 21.46 -30.10
C LEU A 9 -7.36 20.49 -29.16
N TRP A 10 -8.36 19.76 -29.68
CA TRP A 10 -9.08 18.73 -28.92
C TRP A 10 -8.18 17.51 -28.60
N LEU A 11 -7.35 17.09 -29.56
CA LEU A 11 -6.38 15.99 -29.36
C LEU A 11 -5.28 16.35 -28.34
N LEU A 12 -4.81 17.60 -28.33
CA LEU A 12 -3.81 18.07 -27.35
C LEU A 12 -4.36 18.20 -25.92
N LEU A 13 -5.64 18.50 -25.76
CA LEU A 13 -6.30 18.59 -24.44
C LEU A 13 -6.55 17.22 -23.80
N PHE A 14 -6.69 16.15 -24.60
CA PHE A 14 -6.93 14.79 -24.09
C PHE A 14 -5.65 14.00 -23.79
N MET A 15 -4.51 14.34 -24.41
CA MET A 15 -3.24 13.62 -24.15
C MET A 15 -2.43 14.15 -22.96
N GLY A 16 -2.76 15.34 -22.43
CA GLY A 16 -1.94 16.01 -21.42
C GLY A 16 -2.26 15.71 -19.95
N SER A 17 -3.38 15.04 -19.63
CA SER A 17 -3.85 14.99 -18.23
C SER A 17 -3.17 13.90 -17.39
N THR A 18 -2.72 12.80 -17.99
CA THR A 18 -2.18 11.64 -17.25
C THR A 18 -0.69 11.78 -16.97
N THR A 19 0.09 12.33 -17.89
CA THR A 19 1.54 12.58 -17.76
C THR A 19 1.87 13.74 -16.81
N VAL A 20 0.98 14.73 -16.68
CA VAL A 20 1.23 15.90 -15.80
C VAL A 20 1.14 15.54 -14.30
N PHE A 21 0.32 14.55 -13.92
CA PHE A 21 0.22 14.13 -12.51
C PHE A 21 1.38 13.24 -12.06
N SER A 22 1.86 12.33 -12.92
CA SER A 22 3.01 11.46 -12.61
C SER A 22 4.32 12.25 -12.49
N THR A 23 4.58 13.13 -13.45
CA THR A 23 5.76 14.01 -13.48
C THR A 23 5.86 14.91 -12.24
N ARG A 24 4.73 15.29 -11.63
CA ARG A 24 4.71 16.09 -10.41
C ARG A 24 5.32 15.36 -9.21
N TYR A 25 4.91 14.11 -8.95
CA TYR A 25 5.41 13.38 -7.78
C TYR A 25 6.83 12.85 -7.98
N GLN A 26 7.18 12.45 -9.20
CA GLN A 26 8.57 12.18 -9.58
C GLN A 26 9.47 13.39 -9.28
N LYS A 27 9.05 14.61 -9.64
CA LYS A 27 9.82 15.83 -9.34
C LYS A 27 9.87 16.15 -7.84
N VAL A 28 8.79 15.89 -7.11
CA VAL A 28 8.71 16.16 -5.66
C VAL A 28 9.64 15.23 -4.86
N PHE A 29 9.69 13.95 -5.21
CA PHE A 29 10.45 12.94 -4.47
C PHE A 29 11.82 12.60 -5.11
N GLY A 30 12.07 13.01 -6.35
CA GLY A 30 13.39 12.95 -6.99
C GLY A 30 14.03 11.57 -6.98
N SER A 31 15.21 11.48 -6.34
CA SER A 31 15.98 10.24 -6.21
C SER A 31 15.24 9.15 -5.43
N ASP A 32 14.39 9.52 -4.47
CA ASP A 32 13.61 8.56 -3.67
C ASP A 32 12.54 7.87 -4.50
N TRP A 33 11.86 8.63 -5.37
CA TRP A 33 10.98 8.03 -6.37
C TRP A 33 11.73 7.03 -7.25
N THR A 34 12.89 7.45 -7.75
CA THR A 34 13.71 6.64 -8.67
C THR A 34 14.21 5.37 -7.99
N SER A 35 14.65 5.48 -6.74
CA SER A 35 15.09 4.35 -5.92
C SER A 35 13.94 3.37 -5.66
N ALA A 36 12.78 3.87 -5.24
CA ALA A 36 11.59 3.05 -5.03
C ALA A 36 11.13 2.36 -6.33
N ALA A 37 11.10 3.07 -7.46
CA ALA A 37 10.69 2.52 -8.75
C ALA A 37 11.64 1.44 -9.24
N ARG A 38 12.96 1.64 -9.09
CA ARG A 38 13.97 0.63 -9.38
C ARG A 38 13.80 -0.59 -8.49
N TYR A 39 13.60 -0.38 -7.19
CA TYR A 39 13.38 -1.48 -6.25
C TYR A 39 12.19 -2.36 -6.64
N VAL A 40 11.06 -1.76 -7.03
CA VAL A 40 9.92 -2.53 -7.55
C VAL A 40 10.28 -3.27 -8.83
N ALA A 41 10.92 -2.62 -9.79
CA ALA A 41 11.30 -3.25 -11.06
C ALA A 41 12.22 -4.47 -10.84
N ASP A 42 13.21 -4.35 -9.96
CA ASP A 42 14.18 -5.39 -9.64
C ASP A 42 13.52 -6.62 -8.96
N HIS A 43 12.42 -6.41 -8.23
CA HIS A 43 11.73 -7.47 -7.47
C HIS A 43 10.39 -7.89 -8.08
N HIS A 44 9.97 -7.29 -9.20
CA HIS A 44 8.65 -7.53 -9.81
C HIS A 44 8.38 -9.02 -10.04
N ALA A 45 9.36 -9.75 -10.58
CA ALA A 45 9.21 -11.18 -10.85
C ALA A 45 9.02 -12.01 -9.57
N GLU A 46 9.75 -11.70 -8.50
CA GLU A 46 9.59 -12.34 -7.19
C GLU A 46 8.20 -12.03 -6.61
N TRP A 47 7.80 -10.76 -6.63
CA TRP A 47 6.52 -10.35 -6.04
C TRP A 47 5.34 -10.90 -6.82
N GLN A 48 5.43 -10.97 -8.14
CA GLN A 48 4.43 -11.61 -8.98
C GLN A 48 4.23 -13.08 -8.58
N GLN A 49 5.30 -13.81 -8.26
CA GLN A 49 5.19 -15.19 -7.77
C GLN A 49 4.51 -15.27 -6.40
N GLU A 50 4.73 -14.30 -5.51
CA GLU A 50 4.06 -14.25 -4.20
C GLU A 50 2.57 -13.85 -4.30
N PHE A 51 2.21 -13.01 -5.26
CA PHE A 51 0.82 -12.58 -5.48
C PHE A 51 -0.01 -13.58 -6.29
N ALA A 52 0.63 -14.35 -7.18
CA ALA A 52 -0.05 -15.29 -8.08
C ALA A 52 -0.93 -16.34 -7.37
N PRO A 53 -0.50 -16.98 -6.26
CA PRO A 53 -1.35 -17.92 -5.51
C PRO A 53 -2.65 -17.29 -5.02
N PHE A 54 -2.68 -15.98 -4.82
CA PHE A 54 -3.85 -15.22 -4.37
C PHE A 54 -4.67 -14.65 -5.53
N GLY A 55 -4.25 -14.81 -6.79
CA GLY A 55 -4.91 -14.21 -7.95
C GLY A 55 -4.88 -12.68 -7.95
N VAL A 56 -3.90 -12.08 -7.27
CA VAL A 56 -3.74 -10.63 -7.15
C VAL A 56 -2.82 -10.12 -8.26
N ASP A 57 -3.25 -9.08 -8.98
CA ASP A 57 -2.41 -8.36 -9.95
C ASP A 57 -1.26 -7.66 -9.21
N SER A 58 -0.02 -8.04 -9.55
CA SER A 58 1.19 -7.49 -8.93
C SER A 58 1.32 -5.99 -9.15
N ARG A 59 0.95 -5.46 -10.33
CA ARG A 59 1.05 -4.01 -10.61
C ARG A 59 0.12 -3.20 -9.72
N LEU A 60 -1.08 -3.72 -9.46
CA LEU A 60 -2.04 -3.11 -8.54
C LEU A 60 -1.50 -3.15 -7.11
N ALA A 61 -0.93 -4.28 -6.67
CA ALA A 61 -0.36 -4.43 -5.34
C ALA A 61 0.86 -3.51 -5.13
N GLU A 62 1.79 -3.50 -6.08
CA GLU A 62 2.98 -2.64 -6.12
C GLU A 62 2.58 -1.16 -6.00
N ALA A 63 1.60 -0.71 -6.77
CA ALA A 63 1.12 0.66 -6.71
C ALA A 63 0.54 1.04 -5.35
N ILE A 64 -0.17 0.12 -4.68
CA ILE A 64 -0.73 0.36 -3.33
C ILE A 64 0.38 0.68 -2.34
N VAL A 65 1.49 -0.07 -2.35
CA VAL A 65 2.58 0.09 -1.37
C VAL A 65 3.69 1.04 -1.83
N PHE A 66 3.69 1.47 -3.09
CA PHE A 66 4.71 2.35 -3.65
C PHE A 66 5.02 3.60 -2.80
N PRO A 67 4.04 4.31 -2.20
CA PRO A 67 4.37 5.44 -1.35
C PRO A 67 5.18 5.03 -0.11
N GLU A 68 4.99 3.84 0.47
CA GLU A 68 5.82 3.36 1.58
C GLU A 68 7.25 3.04 1.13
N LEU A 69 7.45 2.62 -0.11
CA LEU A 69 8.79 2.41 -0.68
C LEU A 69 9.54 3.75 -0.83
N ILE A 70 8.85 4.83 -1.20
CA ILE A 70 9.43 6.19 -1.17
C ILE A 70 9.82 6.57 0.26
N ARG A 71 8.95 6.35 1.25
CA ARG A 71 9.29 6.64 2.65
C ARG A 71 10.50 5.81 3.11
N TYR A 72 10.55 4.54 2.72
CA TYR A 72 11.60 3.64 3.11
C TYR A 72 12.94 4.04 2.48
N SER A 73 12.97 4.45 1.21
CA SER A 73 14.22 4.90 0.57
C SER A 73 14.84 6.11 1.28
N MET A 74 14.00 6.98 1.85
CA MET A 74 14.47 8.17 2.56
C MET A 74 15.12 7.87 3.91
N TRP A 75 14.68 6.80 4.60
CA TRP A 75 15.05 6.54 6.00
C TRP A 75 15.36 5.08 6.30
N GLN A 76 15.84 4.33 5.31
CA GLN A 76 16.14 2.91 5.43
C GLN A 76 16.94 2.62 6.70
N ASP A 77 18.01 3.38 6.92
CA ASP A 77 18.89 3.25 8.09
C ASP A 77 18.16 3.42 9.42
N GLU A 78 17.27 4.41 9.55
CA GLU A 78 16.52 4.63 10.79
C GLU A 78 15.45 3.57 11.02
N ILE A 79 14.81 3.10 9.96
CA ILE A 79 13.81 2.02 10.03
C ILE A 79 14.48 0.71 10.45
N GLU A 80 15.65 0.41 9.89
CA GLU A 80 16.45 -0.77 10.25
C GLU A 80 16.90 -0.72 11.72
N ARG A 81 17.30 0.47 12.22
CA ARG A 81 17.65 0.67 13.64
C ARG A 81 16.45 0.61 14.59
N ALA A 82 15.31 1.17 14.19
CA ALA A 82 14.12 1.32 15.05
C ALA A 82 13.33 0.01 15.24
N ALA A 83 13.60 -1.04 14.45
CA ALA A 83 12.92 -2.32 14.52
C ALA A 83 13.26 -3.15 15.77
N VAL A 84 12.96 -2.62 16.96
CA VAL A 84 13.13 -3.31 18.26
C VAL A 84 11.85 -4.09 18.60
N ASN A 85 11.73 -5.29 18.02
CA ASN A 85 10.52 -6.14 18.10
C ASN A 85 10.18 -6.71 19.50
N GLY A 86 11.06 -6.54 20.49
CA GLY A 86 10.92 -7.15 21.82
C GLY A 86 9.71 -6.66 22.63
N LEU A 87 9.38 -5.36 22.53
CA LEU A 87 8.24 -4.77 23.24
C LEU A 87 6.90 -5.26 22.69
N TYR A 88 6.77 -5.40 21.37
CA TYR A 88 5.55 -5.96 20.77
C TYR A 88 5.35 -7.43 21.16
N VAL A 89 6.40 -8.24 21.17
CA VAL A 89 6.28 -9.66 21.55
C VAL A 89 5.75 -9.80 22.98
N THR A 90 6.23 -8.99 23.92
CA THR A 90 5.86 -9.08 25.33
C THR A 90 4.51 -8.44 25.65
N LYS A 91 4.21 -7.27 25.07
CA LYS A 91 3.05 -6.44 25.44
C LYS A 91 1.99 -6.30 24.34
N GLY A 92 2.19 -6.90 23.16
CA GLY A 92 1.30 -6.75 22.01
C GLY A 92 1.31 -5.33 21.43
N SER A 93 0.27 -5.00 20.66
CA SER A 93 0.11 -3.69 20.00
C SER A 93 0.02 -2.51 20.98
N GLN A 94 -0.34 -2.76 22.26
CA GLN A 94 -0.29 -1.75 23.32
C GLN A 94 1.13 -1.37 23.76
N GLY A 95 2.12 -2.26 23.55
CA GLY A 95 3.50 -2.02 23.95
C GLY A 95 4.38 -1.40 22.87
N ALA A 96 4.17 -1.77 21.61
CA ALA A 96 4.83 -1.19 20.44
C ALA A 96 4.04 -1.49 19.17
N ASP A 97 3.82 -0.49 18.32
CA ASP A 97 3.09 -0.62 17.06
C ASP A 97 3.77 0.15 15.92
N PHE A 98 5.10 0.00 15.85
CA PHE A 98 5.92 0.57 14.81
C PHE A 98 5.78 -0.21 13.51
N SER A 99 5.90 0.48 12.38
CA SER A 99 5.89 -0.11 11.05
C SER A 99 7.14 -0.98 10.83
N ILE A 100 6.97 -2.12 10.16
CA ILE A 100 8.03 -3.11 9.92
C ILE A 100 8.19 -3.34 8.43
N GLY A 101 9.44 -3.47 7.98
CA GLY A 101 9.79 -3.82 6.61
C GLY A 101 9.49 -2.73 5.59
N ARG A 102 9.77 -2.99 4.31
CA ARG A 102 9.64 -2.01 3.23
C ARG A 102 8.20 -1.57 2.95
N PHE A 103 7.22 -2.44 3.19
CA PHE A 103 5.80 -2.08 3.07
C PHE A 103 5.30 -1.31 4.29
N GLN A 104 6.14 -1.13 5.31
CA GLN A 104 5.86 -0.32 6.50
C GLN A 104 4.56 -0.75 7.22
N MET A 105 4.31 -2.05 7.28
CA MET A 105 3.12 -2.62 7.91
C MET A 105 3.26 -2.65 9.43
N LYS A 106 2.21 -2.19 10.13
CA LYS A 106 2.16 -2.26 11.58
C LYS A 106 1.70 -3.62 12.07
N PRO A 107 2.18 -4.11 13.23
CA PRO A 107 1.64 -5.31 13.86
C PRO A 107 0.12 -5.24 14.11
N SER A 108 -0.43 -4.09 14.50
CA SER A 108 -1.88 -3.90 14.67
C SER A 108 -2.67 -4.03 13.36
N PHE A 109 -2.08 -3.60 12.24
CA PHE A 109 -2.66 -3.82 10.91
C PHE A 109 -2.69 -5.32 10.59
N ALA A 110 -1.58 -6.02 10.81
CA ALA A 110 -1.52 -7.47 10.62
C ALA A 110 -2.53 -8.20 11.52
N GLU A 111 -2.68 -7.81 12.79
CA GLU A 111 -3.71 -8.36 13.68
C GLU A 111 -5.12 -8.24 13.08
N GLN A 112 -5.47 -7.08 12.53
CA GLN A 112 -6.78 -6.86 11.90
C GLN A 112 -6.96 -7.73 10.64
N VAL A 113 -5.93 -7.84 9.81
CA VAL A 113 -5.93 -8.67 8.60
C VAL A 113 -6.08 -10.15 8.96
N GLU A 114 -5.33 -10.65 9.94
CA GLU A 114 -5.40 -12.05 10.37
C GLU A 114 -6.76 -12.41 10.98
N GLN A 115 -7.32 -11.52 11.81
CA GLN A 115 -8.64 -11.71 12.40
C GLN A 115 -9.73 -11.74 11.32
N ALA A 116 -9.68 -10.81 10.36
CA ALA A 116 -10.64 -10.78 9.26
C ALA A 116 -10.48 -11.98 8.33
N TRP A 117 -9.25 -12.41 8.05
CA TRP A 117 -8.96 -13.62 7.27
C TRP A 117 -9.60 -14.84 7.90
N ASN A 118 -9.31 -15.14 9.17
CA ASN A 118 -9.82 -16.33 9.87
C ASN A 118 -11.35 -16.38 9.95
N ARG A 119 -12.03 -15.22 9.89
CA ARG A 119 -13.50 -15.13 9.90
C ARG A 119 -14.12 -15.16 8.51
N SER A 120 -13.32 -14.98 7.47
CA SER A 120 -13.79 -14.94 6.08
C SER A 120 -13.92 -16.34 5.48
N SER A 121 -14.76 -16.47 4.45
CA SER A 121 -14.81 -17.68 3.61
C SER A 121 -13.50 -17.94 2.86
N LEU A 122 -12.69 -16.90 2.63
CA LEU A 122 -11.38 -17.03 1.97
C LEU A 122 -10.43 -17.93 2.77
N SER A 123 -10.41 -17.87 4.10
CA SER A 123 -9.57 -18.77 4.91
C SER A 123 -9.86 -20.26 4.65
N LYS A 124 -11.12 -20.60 4.39
CA LYS A 124 -11.54 -21.97 4.02
C LYS A 124 -11.13 -22.28 2.59
N GLN A 125 -11.38 -21.37 1.65
CA GLN A 125 -11.03 -21.51 0.24
C GLN A 125 -9.52 -21.77 0.04
N TYR A 126 -8.68 -21.05 0.79
CA TYR A 126 -7.22 -21.15 0.71
C TYR A 126 -6.63 -22.16 1.70
N GLY A 127 -7.46 -22.79 2.54
CA GLY A 127 -7.04 -23.89 3.42
C GLY A 127 -6.09 -23.53 4.56
N PHE A 128 -6.05 -22.27 5.03
CA PHE A 128 -5.22 -21.91 6.19
C PHE A 128 -5.83 -20.82 7.06
N VAL A 129 -5.44 -20.83 8.34
CA VAL A 129 -5.78 -19.81 9.34
C VAL A 129 -4.52 -19.34 10.07
N PHE A 130 -4.58 -18.12 10.60
CA PHE A 130 -3.54 -17.60 11.48
C PHE A 130 -3.77 -18.02 12.93
N ASN A 131 -2.68 -18.18 13.70
CA ASN A 131 -2.78 -18.32 15.14
C ASN A 131 -3.08 -16.95 15.79
N LEU A 132 -4.30 -16.80 16.32
CA LEU A 132 -4.77 -15.55 16.95
C LEU A 132 -4.62 -15.55 18.48
N GLN A 133 -4.00 -16.57 19.07
CA GLN A 133 -3.82 -16.63 20.51
C GLN A 133 -3.04 -15.39 21.01
N PRO A 134 -3.43 -14.77 22.12
CA PRO A 134 -2.79 -13.54 22.62
C PRO A 134 -1.46 -13.84 23.34
N ASN A 135 -0.63 -14.73 22.80
CA ASN A 135 0.61 -15.21 23.40
C ASN A 135 1.86 -14.80 22.60
N ASN A 136 3.02 -14.96 23.23
CA ASN A 136 4.31 -14.58 22.63
C ASN A 136 4.63 -15.34 21.35
N GLN A 137 4.17 -16.58 21.22
CA GLN A 137 4.41 -17.40 20.03
C GLN A 137 3.67 -16.86 18.80
N ALA A 138 2.38 -16.53 18.94
CA ALA A 138 1.58 -15.93 17.87
C ALA A 138 2.17 -14.57 17.45
N ARG A 139 2.55 -13.73 18.43
CA ARG A 139 3.18 -12.42 18.17
C ARG A 139 4.52 -12.56 17.45
N ARG A 140 5.41 -13.48 17.88
CA ARG A 140 6.68 -13.77 17.19
C ARG A 140 6.46 -14.25 15.76
N SER A 141 5.46 -15.09 15.55
CA SER A 141 5.09 -15.59 14.22
C SER A 141 4.65 -14.44 13.30
N ARG A 142 3.86 -13.50 13.81
CA ARG A 142 3.44 -12.29 13.08
C ARG A 142 4.61 -11.39 12.72
N ILE A 143 5.48 -11.08 13.69
CA ILE A 143 6.70 -10.30 13.44
C ILE A 143 7.54 -10.96 12.36
N ARG A 144 7.78 -12.28 12.44
CA ARG A 144 8.56 -13.00 11.44
C ARG A 144 8.01 -12.84 10.03
N ARG A 145 6.69 -12.88 9.86
CA ARG A 145 6.05 -12.63 8.55
C ARG A 145 6.22 -11.18 8.11
N LEU A 146 6.05 -10.21 9.01
CA LEU A 146 6.24 -8.79 8.67
C LEU A 146 7.69 -8.43 8.35
N SER A 147 8.66 -9.19 8.87
CA SER A 147 10.09 -8.96 8.65
C SER A 147 10.63 -9.49 7.32
N THR A 148 9.86 -10.28 6.56
CA THR A 148 10.30 -10.80 5.24
C THR A 148 9.51 -10.16 4.12
N MET A 149 10.10 -10.08 2.92
CA MET A 149 9.40 -9.56 1.75
C MET A 149 8.22 -10.44 1.35
N GLN A 150 8.43 -11.76 1.28
CA GLN A 150 7.38 -12.76 1.07
C GLN A 150 6.20 -12.57 2.04
N GLY A 151 6.47 -12.42 3.34
CA GLY A 151 5.39 -12.28 4.31
C GLY A 151 4.64 -10.95 4.19
N GLN A 152 5.33 -9.86 3.84
CA GLN A 152 4.69 -8.57 3.52
C GLN A 152 3.84 -8.66 2.24
N CYS A 153 4.32 -9.31 1.17
CA CYS A 153 3.53 -9.56 -0.03
C CYS A 153 2.27 -10.38 0.29
N ARG A 154 2.40 -11.43 1.09
CA ARG A 154 1.25 -12.24 1.54
C ARG A 154 0.23 -11.41 2.33
N TYR A 155 0.65 -10.56 3.24
CA TYR A 155 -0.28 -9.67 3.96
C TYR A 155 -0.99 -8.70 3.02
N LEU A 156 -0.26 -8.13 2.06
CA LEU A 156 -0.85 -7.22 1.07
C LEU A 156 -1.87 -7.93 0.18
N ALA A 157 -1.58 -9.14 -0.29
CA ALA A 157 -2.50 -9.96 -1.07
C ALA A 157 -3.79 -10.25 -0.30
N ILE A 158 -3.64 -10.73 0.94
CA ILE A 158 -4.78 -11.03 1.82
C ILE A 158 -5.58 -9.76 2.12
N PHE A 159 -4.90 -8.63 2.35
CA PHE A 159 -5.55 -7.34 2.51
C PHE A 159 -6.42 -6.99 1.29
N ILE A 160 -5.88 -7.11 0.06
CA ILE A 160 -6.61 -6.83 -1.18
C ILE A 160 -7.85 -7.73 -1.31
N LEU A 161 -7.69 -9.03 -1.12
CA LEU A 161 -8.81 -9.99 -1.19
C LEU A 161 -9.90 -9.69 -0.16
N LEU A 162 -9.51 -9.37 1.08
CA LEU A 162 -10.46 -9.01 2.14
C LEU A 162 -11.19 -7.70 1.81
N GLN A 163 -10.49 -6.70 1.24
CA GLN A 163 -11.13 -5.47 0.79
C GLN A 163 -12.10 -5.71 -0.36
N GLN A 164 -11.76 -6.56 -1.33
CA GLN A 164 -12.66 -6.96 -2.42
C GLN A 164 -13.91 -7.70 -1.91
N GLN A 165 -13.75 -8.61 -0.94
CA GLN A 165 -14.88 -9.31 -0.32
C GLN A 165 -15.78 -8.33 0.46
N ARG A 166 -15.19 -7.39 1.20
CA ARG A 166 -15.93 -6.39 1.99
C ARG A 166 -16.60 -5.31 1.14
N HIS A 167 -16.02 -5.02 -0.02
CA HIS A 167 -16.45 -3.96 -0.92
C HIS A 167 -16.62 -4.49 -2.35
N PRO A 168 -17.67 -5.28 -2.62
CA PRO A 168 -17.93 -5.82 -3.96
C PRO A 168 -18.03 -4.76 -5.06
N GLN A 169 -18.29 -3.49 -4.69
CA GLN A 169 -18.30 -2.35 -5.61
C GLN A 169 -16.93 -2.11 -6.28
N LEU A 170 -15.82 -2.60 -5.70
CA LEU A 170 -14.47 -2.48 -6.26
C LEU A 170 -14.37 -3.10 -7.66
N SER A 171 -15.06 -4.22 -7.92
CA SER A 171 -15.02 -4.91 -9.22
C SER A 171 -15.58 -4.09 -10.38
N ARG A 172 -16.37 -3.04 -10.08
CA ARG A 172 -16.99 -2.14 -11.06
C ARG A 172 -16.14 -0.89 -11.31
N LEU A 173 -15.08 -0.69 -10.55
CA LEU A 173 -14.20 0.46 -10.69
C LEU A 173 -13.12 0.19 -11.73
N SER A 174 -12.68 1.26 -12.41
CA SER A 174 -11.45 1.23 -13.20
C SER A 174 -10.28 0.79 -12.32
N HIS A 175 -9.25 0.15 -12.89
CA HIS A 175 -8.08 -0.27 -12.10
C HIS A 175 -7.44 0.90 -11.35
N LYS A 176 -7.39 2.08 -11.98
CA LYS A 176 -6.91 3.32 -11.36
C LYS A 176 -7.71 3.68 -10.10
N ASP A 177 -9.04 3.57 -10.15
CA ASP A 177 -9.90 3.86 -9.01
C ASP A 177 -9.85 2.76 -7.95
N GLN A 178 -9.59 1.50 -8.35
CA GLN A 178 -9.29 0.42 -7.41
C GLN A 178 -7.99 0.70 -6.65
N VAL A 179 -6.91 1.09 -7.34
CA VAL A 179 -5.63 1.51 -6.73
C VAL A 179 -5.89 2.65 -5.74
N ARG A 180 -6.61 3.70 -6.16
CA ARG A 180 -6.93 4.83 -5.29
C ARG A 180 -7.69 4.40 -4.04
N PHE A 181 -8.70 3.55 -4.17
CA PHE A 181 -9.48 3.04 -3.04
C PHE A 181 -8.62 2.20 -2.10
N LEU A 182 -7.91 1.20 -2.63
CA LEU A 182 -7.13 0.25 -1.85
C LEU A 182 -5.92 0.92 -1.18
N ALA A 183 -5.24 1.84 -1.86
CA ALA A 183 -4.16 2.66 -1.28
C ALA A 183 -4.69 3.55 -0.15
N THR A 184 -5.91 4.09 -0.28
CA THR A 184 -6.54 4.86 0.80
C THR A 184 -6.85 3.96 2.01
N ALA A 185 -7.44 2.79 1.79
CA ALA A 185 -7.74 1.84 2.85
C ALA A 185 -6.46 1.37 3.56
N TYR A 186 -5.41 1.08 2.80
CA TYR A 186 -4.09 0.66 3.31
C TYR A 186 -3.48 1.72 4.22
N ASN A 187 -3.49 2.99 3.79
CA ASN A 187 -2.88 4.08 4.55
C ASN A 187 -3.71 4.58 5.75
N ARG A 188 -5.04 4.41 5.71
CA ARG A 188 -5.95 5.08 6.66
C ARG A 188 -6.65 4.14 7.61
N SER A 189 -7.26 3.08 7.09
CA SER A 189 -8.08 2.19 7.89
C SER A 189 -8.49 0.97 7.09
N PHE A 190 -8.08 -0.20 7.57
CA PHE A 190 -8.55 -1.49 7.07
C PHE A 190 -10.06 -1.68 7.28
N THR A 191 -10.62 -1.12 8.36
CA THR A 191 -12.00 -1.38 8.81
C THR A 191 -13.02 -0.37 8.33
N ALA A 192 -12.60 0.74 7.71
CA ALA A 192 -13.52 1.75 7.20
C ALA A 192 -14.52 1.20 6.18
N SER A 193 -15.70 1.81 6.14
CA SER A 193 -16.73 1.53 5.13
C SER A 193 -16.34 2.10 3.76
N TYR A 194 -17.00 1.62 2.71
CA TYR A 194 -16.81 2.11 1.35
C TYR A 194 -16.93 3.64 1.26
N SER A 195 -17.99 4.21 1.84
CA SER A 195 -18.24 5.66 1.79
C SER A 195 -17.19 6.45 2.55
N GLN A 196 -16.71 5.96 3.70
CA GLN A 196 -15.61 6.58 4.44
C GLN A 196 -14.31 6.56 3.62
N ILE A 197 -13.96 5.44 3.01
CA ILE A 197 -12.77 5.33 2.17
C ILE A 197 -12.86 6.31 1.00
N ARG A 198 -13.99 6.36 0.28
CA ARG A 198 -14.22 7.32 -0.82
C ARG A 198 -14.04 8.76 -0.38
N LYS A 199 -14.54 9.16 0.80
CA LYS A 199 -14.35 10.52 1.34
C LYS A 199 -12.88 10.83 1.61
N MET A 200 -12.11 9.86 2.08
CA MET A 200 -10.69 10.05 2.44
C MET A 200 -9.73 10.06 1.24
N GLN A 201 -10.17 9.68 0.03
CA GLN A 201 -9.29 9.46 -1.14
C GLN A 201 -8.46 10.68 -1.55
N HIS A 202 -8.87 11.89 -1.19
CA HIS A 202 -8.19 13.14 -1.53
C HIS A 202 -7.48 13.79 -0.33
N HIS A 203 -7.57 13.18 0.84
CA HIS A 203 -7.01 13.76 2.06
C HIS A 203 -5.49 13.69 2.03
N ARG A 204 -4.85 14.78 2.46
CA ARG A 204 -3.39 14.87 2.57
C ARG A 204 -2.97 14.59 4.00
N HIS A 205 -2.48 13.38 4.24
CA HIS A 205 -1.97 12.95 5.55
C HIS A 205 -0.64 12.22 5.47
N TYR A 206 -0.26 11.74 4.29
CA TYR A 206 1.02 11.08 4.09
C TYR A 206 2.13 12.12 4.13
N HIS A 207 3.18 11.83 4.88
CA HIS A 207 4.42 12.58 4.86
C HIS A 207 5.59 11.61 4.84
N THR A 208 6.73 12.16 4.47
CA THR A 208 8.00 11.48 4.47
C THR A 208 8.84 11.82 5.68
N ASP A 209 8.61 12.92 6.40
CA ASP A 209 9.43 13.29 7.57
C ASP A 209 9.45 12.18 8.65
N VAL A 210 10.62 11.92 9.25
CA VAL A 210 10.80 10.94 10.34
C VAL A 210 9.90 11.28 11.53
N ILE A 211 9.89 12.56 11.93
CA ILE A 211 9.03 13.10 12.97
C ILE A 211 8.19 14.20 12.34
N LYS A 212 6.87 14.08 12.46
CA LYS A 212 5.94 15.09 11.97
C LYS A 212 6.04 16.36 12.81
N THR A 213 6.28 17.48 12.14
CA THR A 213 6.32 18.83 12.71
C THR A 213 5.25 19.72 12.08
N ARG A 214 5.18 20.99 12.48
CA ARG A 214 4.25 21.97 11.90
C ARG A 214 4.60 22.33 10.45
N SER A 215 5.86 22.22 10.06
CA SER A 215 6.33 22.49 8.69
C SER A 215 6.27 21.26 7.79
N THR A 216 5.92 20.08 8.33
CA THR A 216 5.84 18.84 7.57
C THR A 216 4.85 18.97 6.42
N ARG A 217 5.35 18.72 5.21
CA ARG A 217 4.53 18.73 4.01
C ARG A 217 3.71 17.45 3.93
N LEU A 218 2.41 17.62 3.71
CA LEU A 218 1.46 16.52 3.58
C LEU A 218 1.07 16.30 2.12
N TYR A 219 0.99 15.04 1.74
CA TYR A 219 0.59 14.56 0.42
C TYR A 219 -0.59 13.59 0.53
N CYS A 220 -1.30 13.41 -0.58
CA CYS A 220 -2.31 12.38 -0.70
C CYS A 220 -1.62 11.07 -1.08
N TYR A 221 -1.74 10.07 -0.21
CA TYR A 221 -1.15 8.74 -0.41
C TYR A 221 -1.64 8.10 -1.72
N ALA A 222 -2.95 8.16 -1.95
CA ALA A 222 -3.58 7.51 -3.09
C ALA A 222 -3.24 8.19 -4.43
N ASP A 223 -2.96 9.50 -4.43
CA ASP A 223 -2.50 10.20 -5.63
C ASP A 223 -1.07 9.78 -6.03
N ILE A 224 -0.20 9.51 -5.04
CA ILE A 224 1.15 8.97 -5.28
C ILE A 224 1.07 7.56 -5.87
N ALA A 225 0.23 6.70 -5.27
CA ALA A 225 -0.02 5.34 -5.76
C ALA A 225 -0.55 5.34 -7.20
N VAL A 226 -1.54 6.18 -7.52
CA VAL A 226 -2.08 6.32 -8.88
C VAL A 226 -1.03 6.89 -9.84
N ALA A 227 -0.22 7.86 -9.39
CA ALA A 227 0.84 8.44 -10.21
C ALA A 227 1.88 7.39 -10.62
N TYR A 228 2.18 6.43 -9.74
CA TYR A 228 3.06 5.30 -10.07
C TYR A 228 2.36 4.28 -10.96
N TYR A 229 1.12 3.90 -10.65
CA TYR A 229 0.35 2.94 -11.45
C TYR A 229 0.24 3.35 -12.92
N ASN A 230 0.09 4.64 -13.22
CA ASN A 230 0.01 5.14 -14.59
C ASN A 230 1.34 5.01 -15.39
N GLN A 231 2.44 4.58 -14.77
CA GLN A 231 3.75 4.43 -15.41
C GLN A 231 4.10 2.97 -15.74
N ILE A 232 3.31 2.00 -15.26
CA ILE A 232 3.64 0.57 -15.31
C ILE A 232 2.64 -0.24 -16.14
#